data_AF-A0A7S0HTX1-F1
#
_entry.id   AF-A0A7S0HTX1-F1
#
_cell.length_a   1.000
_cell.length_b   1.000
_cell.length_c   1.000
_cell.angle_alpha   90.00
_cell.angle_beta   90.00
_cell.angle_gamma   90.00
#
_symmetry.space_group_name_H-M   'P 1'
#
loop_
_entity.id
_entity.type
_entity.pdbx_description
1 polymer ?
#
loop_
_entity_poly.entity_id
_entity_poly.type
_entity_poly.pdbx_seq_one_letter_code
_entity_poly.pdbx_strand_id
1 'polypeptide(L)'
;DEESETKTSEEWDDNGRKDDIDLASIRAVYKEGITSSQCLDGLLAANGDKDWNNLLMREEVGRGIDGFTVNNVILQDECAKLIAETEKMGYSFWNPDSTRTDYRNADTIEIINDKFAQDLWSRIKHLIVPSVTISPGQNRWSRELEGKWVAVGLNPNMLFNRYHPGGHFSPHTDGYTIVDFNTRSMYSALFYLNDCTKGGATRMMEESGDAL
;
A
#
# COMPACT_ATOMS: atom_id res chain seq x y z
N ASP A 1 -60.52 9.98 37.94
CA ASP A 1 -60.11 9.46 39.25
C ASP A 1 -58.69 8.96 39.18
N GLU A 2 -57.92 9.54 40.08
CA GLU A 2 -56.48 9.42 40.28
C GLU A 2 -56.09 7.99 40.67
N GLU A 3 -54.90 7.54 40.28
CA GLU A 3 -53.84 7.30 41.26
C GLU A 3 -52.50 6.98 40.57
N SER A 4 -51.49 7.67 41.05
CA SER A 4 -50.07 7.49 40.78
C SER A 4 -49.49 6.34 41.60
N GLU A 5 -48.51 5.61 41.08
CA GLU A 5 -47.37 5.16 41.90
C GLU A 5 -46.13 4.82 41.04
N THR A 6 -45.02 5.46 41.41
CA THR A 6 -43.65 5.34 40.88
C THR A 6 -42.88 4.19 41.52
N LYS A 7 -42.01 3.52 40.74
CA LYS A 7 -40.65 2.97 41.04
C LYS A 7 -40.34 1.82 40.05
N THR A 8 -39.14 1.48 39.57
CA THR A 8 -37.75 1.99 39.47
C THR A 8 -37.00 0.97 38.59
N SER A 9 -35.82 1.37 38.05
CA SER A 9 -34.71 0.55 37.50
C SER A 9 -35.00 -0.19 36.18
N GLU A 10 -34.19 -0.12 35.11
CA GLU A 10 -32.74 0.10 34.97
C GLU A 10 -32.46 0.91 33.68
N GLU A 11 -31.72 2.00 33.80
CA GLU A 11 -31.09 2.67 32.65
C GLU A 11 -29.92 1.79 32.18
N TRP A 12 -29.96 1.34 30.93
CA TRP A 12 -28.81 0.76 30.26
C TRP A 12 -28.02 1.93 29.68
N ASP A 13 -26.88 2.24 30.31
CA ASP A 13 -25.90 3.18 29.78
C ASP A 13 -25.33 2.60 28.48
N ASP A 14 -25.90 3.04 27.36
CA ASP A 14 -25.37 2.85 26.01
C ASP A 14 -24.15 3.78 25.83
N ASN A 15 -23.04 3.45 26.47
CA ASN A 15 -21.73 4.00 26.13
C ASN A 15 -21.08 3.18 25.01
N GLY A 16 -21.86 2.92 23.95
CA GLY A 16 -21.35 2.61 22.63
C GLY A 16 -20.65 3.84 22.03
N ARG A 17 -19.41 4.10 22.45
CA ARG A 17 -18.49 4.86 21.58
C ARG A 17 -18.14 3.98 20.40
N LYS A 18 -19.00 3.99 19.38
CA LYS A 18 -18.55 3.86 18.01
C LYS A 18 -17.69 5.10 17.76
N ASP A 19 -16.39 4.97 18.01
CA ASP A 19 -15.40 5.87 17.47
C ASP A 19 -15.40 5.62 15.96
N ASP A 20 -16.40 6.18 15.27
CA ASP A 20 -16.50 6.16 13.82
C ASP A 20 -15.21 6.82 13.29
N ILE A 21 -14.34 5.99 12.72
CA ILE A 21 -13.17 6.48 11.99
C ILE A 21 -13.74 7.31 10.84
N ASP A 22 -13.57 8.62 10.91
CA ASP A 22 -13.94 9.51 9.83
C ASP A 22 -13.08 9.18 8.60
N LEU A 23 -13.57 8.28 7.74
CA LEU A 23 -12.93 7.89 6.50
C LEU A 23 -12.73 9.11 5.56
N ALA A 24 -13.51 10.19 5.73
CA ALA A 24 -13.32 11.43 4.97
C ALA A 24 -12.09 12.24 5.41
N SER A 25 -11.50 11.91 6.57
CA SER A 25 -10.21 12.44 7.05
C SER A 25 -8.98 11.76 6.43
N ILE A 26 -9.18 10.62 5.75
CA ILE A 26 -8.16 9.93 4.96
C ILE A 26 -8.16 10.55 3.57
N ARG A 27 -7.65 11.76 3.45
CA ARG A 27 -7.35 12.39 2.16
C ARG A 27 -5.86 12.28 1.91
N ALA A 28 -5.48 12.06 0.66
CA ALA A 28 -4.09 12.24 0.25
C ALA A 28 -3.70 13.68 0.59
N VAL A 29 -2.81 13.84 1.56
CA VAL A 29 -2.27 15.16 1.86
C VAL A 29 -1.15 15.40 0.88
N TYR A 30 -1.37 16.35 -0.02
CA TYR A 30 -0.34 16.86 -0.90
C TYR A 30 0.72 17.54 -0.03
N LYS A 31 1.80 16.81 0.26
CA LYS A 31 3.07 17.47 0.59
C LYS A 31 3.54 18.15 -0.68
N GLU A 32 4.24 19.28 -0.58
CA GLU A 32 4.98 19.80 -1.74
C GLU A 32 5.87 18.66 -2.23
N GLY A 33 5.42 17.97 -3.28
CA GLY A 33 6.16 16.88 -3.86
C GLY A 33 7.50 17.46 -4.25
N ILE A 34 8.58 16.93 -3.69
CA ILE A 34 9.88 17.16 -4.28
C ILE A 34 9.81 16.41 -5.60
N THR A 35 9.34 17.09 -6.64
CA THR A 35 9.32 16.62 -8.02
C THR A 35 10.74 16.62 -8.55
N SER A 36 11.64 15.91 -7.89
CA SER A 36 12.94 15.59 -8.42
C SER A 36 12.77 14.33 -9.26
N SER A 37 12.18 14.50 -10.45
CA SER A 37 11.85 13.40 -11.37
C SER A 37 13.02 12.48 -11.73
N GLN A 38 14.24 12.85 -11.35
CA GLN A 38 15.50 12.14 -11.64
C GLN A 38 16.26 11.68 -10.38
N CYS A 39 15.74 11.90 -9.15
CA CYS A 39 16.51 11.59 -7.93
C CYS A 39 16.82 10.10 -7.73
N LEU A 40 16.06 9.21 -8.36
CA LEU A 40 16.22 7.76 -8.25
C LEU A 40 16.88 7.15 -9.49
N ASP A 41 17.22 7.96 -10.48
CA ASP A 41 17.74 7.49 -11.75
C ASP A 41 19.11 6.82 -11.57
N GLY A 42 19.26 5.62 -12.12
CA GLY A 42 20.53 4.89 -12.06
C GLY A 42 20.89 4.32 -10.68
N LEU A 43 19.99 4.37 -9.70
CA LEU A 43 20.20 3.73 -8.40
C LEU A 43 20.13 2.19 -8.48
N LEU A 44 19.41 1.67 -9.47
CA LEU A 44 19.36 0.25 -9.78
C LEU A 44 20.43 -0.12 -10.82
N ALA A 45 21.09 -1.26 -10.63
CA ALA A 45 21.97 -1.85 -11.62
C ALA A 45 21.22 -2.14 -12.92
N ALA A 46 21.90 -1.95 -14.04
CA ALA A 46 21.30 -2.18 -15.35
C ALA A 46 20.92 -3.66 -15.52
N ASN A 47 19.80 -3.90 -16.23
CA ASN A 47 19.31 -5.26 -16.41
C ASN A 47 20.27 -6.16 -17.22
N GLY A 48 21.20 -5.59 -17.98
CA GLY A 48 22.23 -6.33 -18.71
C GLY A 48 23.40 -6.83 -17.86
N ASP A 49 23.55 -6.34 -16.63
CA ASP A 49 24.71 -6.66 -15.79
C ASP A 49 24.50 -7.94 -14.95
N LYS A 50 23.26 -8.45 -14.88
CA LYS A 50 22.89 -9.57 -14.01
C LYS A 50 21.87 -10.49 -14.66
N ASP A 51 21.97 -11.78 -14.36
CA ASP A 51 20.96 -12.77 -14.72
C ASP A 51 19.84 -12.79 -13.68
N TRP A 52 18.86 -11.89 -13.86
CA TRP A 52 17.75 -11.72 -12.94
C TRP A 52 16.87 -12.97 -12.79
N ASN A 53 16.80 -13.82 -13.82
CA ASN A 53 16.04 -15.07 -13.73
C ASN A 53 16.60 -16.01 -12.66
N ASN A 54 17.92 -15.95 -12.43
CA ASN A 54 18.60 -16.77 -11.44
C ASN A 54 18.72 -16.09 -10.06
N LEU A 55 18.56 -14.76 -9.98
CA LEU A 55 18.66 -14.01 -8.72
C LEU A 55 17.32 -13.85 -8.00
N LEU A 56 16.22 -13.77 -8.76
CA LEU A 56 14.89 -13.57 -8.20
C LEU A 56 14.28 -14.90 -7.78
N MET A 57 13.78 -14.96 -6.54
CA MET A 57 13.07 -16.12 -6.03
C MET A 57 11.64 -15.73 -5.71
N ARG A 58 10.69 -16.19 -6.53
CA ARG A 58 9.25 -15.98 -6.33
C ARG A 58 8.67 -17.08 -5.44
N GLU A 59 7.86 -16.68 -4.47
CA GLU A 59 7.11 -17.59 -3.59
C GLU A 59 5.65 -17.15 -3.48
N GLU A 60 4.70 -18.08 -3.57
CA GLU A 60 3.28 -17.76 -3.36
C GLU A 60 3.01 -17.54 -1.86
N VAL A 61 2.19 -16.53 -1.51
CA VAL A 61 1.94 -16.15 -0.10
C VAL A 61 1.13 -17.22 0.67
N GLY A 62 0.45 -18.13 -0.03
CA GLY A 62 -0.28 -19.26 0.57
C GLY A 62 -1.66 -19.47 -0.05
N ARG A 63 -2.45 -20.40 0.53
CA ARG A 63 -3.79 -20.70 0.02
C ARG A 63 -4.74 -19.51 0.22
N GLY A 64 -5.46 -19.13 -0.83
CA GLY A 64 -6.53 -18.14 -0.78
C GLY A 64 -6.10 -16.68 -0.92
N ILE A 65 -4.79 -16.41 -0.97
CA ILE A 65 -4.26 -15.06 -1.21
C ILE A 65 -3.81 -14.97 -2.68
N ASP A 66 -4.40 -14.04 -3.42
CA ASP A 66 -3.94 -13.71 -4.78
C ASP A 66 -2.74 -12.76 -4.69
N GLY A 67 -1.56 -13.34 -4.44
CA GLY A 67 -0.31 -12.60 -4.28
C GLY A 67 0.90 -13.50 -4.07
N PHE A 68 2.08 -12.96 -4.36
CA PHE A 68 3.36 -13.63 -4.23
C PHE A 68 4.41 -12.65 -3.68
N THR A 69 5.46 -13.19 -3.08
CA THR A 69 6.68 -12.45 -2.72
C THR A 69 7.76 -12.74 -3.76
N VAL A 70 8.71 -11.81 -3.88
CA VAL A 70 9.93 -12.01 -4.68
C VAL A 70 11.12 -11.51 -3.90
N ASN A 71 12.11 -12.37 -3.68
CA ASN A 71 13.36 -12.00 -3.03
C ASN A 71 14.34 -11.38 -4.04
N ASN A 72 15.22 -10.50 -3.55
CA ASN A 72 16.30 -9.85 -4.30
C ASN A 72 15.84 -8.93 -5.46
N VAL A 73 14.60 -8.43 -5.40
CA VAL A 73 14.12 -7.45 -6.41
C VAL A 73 14.93 -6.16 -6.37
N ILE A 74 15.25 -5.67 -5.18
CA ILE A 74 16.18 -4.55 -4.97
C ILE A 74 17.32 -5.10 -4.11
N LEU A 75 18.54 -4.95 -4.58
CA LEU A 75 19.71 -5.51 -3.91
C LEU A 75 20.08 -4.67 -2.69
N GLN A 76 20.81 -5.27 -1.75
CA GLN A 76 21.14 -4.63 -0.48
C GLN A 76 21.86 -3.28 -0.64
N ASP A 77 22.78 -3.16 -1.61
CA ASP A 77 23.49 -1.91 -1.88
C ASP A 77 22.59 -0.87 -2.58
N GLU A 78 21.67 -1.32 -3.44
CA GLU A 78 20.66 -0.48 -4.08
C GLU A 78 19.65 0.06 -3.04
N CYS A 79 19.20 -0.79 -2.12
CA CYS A 79 18.38 -0.41 -0.98
C CYS A 79 19.07 0.66 -0.12
N ALA A 80 20.35 0.48 0.20
CA ALA A 80 21.12 1.44 0.97
C ALA A 80 21.22 2.81 0.26
N LYS A 81 21.43 2.82 -1.07
CA LYS A 81 21.44 4.04 -1.88
C LYS A 81 20.07 4.72 -1.88
N LEU A 82 18.98 3.96 -2.06
CA LEU A 82 17.60 4.48 -2.03
C LEU A 82 17.26 5.12 -0.68
N ILE A 83 17.60 4.46 0.42
CA ILE A 83 17.41 5.00 1.77
C ILE A 83 18.20 6.31 1.91
N ALA A 84 19.48 6.31 1.54
CA ALA A 84 20.32 7.51 1.66
C ALA A 84 19.80 8.69 0.83
N GLU A 85 19.33 8.46 -0.40
CA GLU A 85 18.76 9.54 -1.22
C GLU A 85 17.44 10.07 -0.65
N THR A 86 16.54 9.18 -0.22
CA THR A 86 15.25 9.61 0.34
C THR A 86 15.41 10.28 1.71
N GLU A 87 16.39 9.89 2.53
CA GLU A 87 16.65 10.57 3.81
C GLU A 87 17.06 12.05 3.62
N LYS A 88 17.83 12.37 2.57
CA LYS A 88 18.22 13.76 2.25
C LYS A 88 17.03 14.65 1.90
N MET A 89 15.93 14.06 1.42
CA MET A 89 14.72 14.78 1.03
C MET A 89 13.87 15.21 2.23
N GLY A 90 14.11 14.63 3.41
CA GLY A 90 13.41 14.99 4.64
C GLY A 90 12.05 14.30 4.79
N TYR A 91 12.06 13.13 5.44
CA TYR A 91 10.83 12.45 5.85
C TYR A 91 10.02 13.34 6.80
N SER A 92 8.71 13.31 6.64
CA SER A 92 7.77 14.02 7.51
C SER A 92 6.56 13.15 7.79
N PHE A 93 5.85 13.42 8.89
CA PHE A 93 4.67 12.64 9.28
C PHE A 93 3.65 12.58 8.14
N TRP A 94 3.02 11.42 7.93
CA TRP A 94 2.21 11.14 6.74
C TRP A 94 1.06 12.15 6.52
N ASN A 95 0.46 12.64 7.61
CA ASN A 95 -0.59 13.64 7.59
C ASN A 95 -0.14 14.88 8.37
N PRO A 96 0.35 15.95 7.71
CA PRO A 96 0.82 17.15 8.40
C PRO A 96 -0.27 17.88 9.20
N ASP A 97 -1.55 17.64 8.88
CA ASP A 97 -2.69 18.29 9.55
C ASP A 97 -3.24 17.47 10.73
N SER A 98 -2.64 16.31 11.04
CA SER A 98 -3.13 15.41 12.08
C SER A 98 -2.01 14.90 12.97
N THR A 99 -2.33 14.77 14.26
CA THR A 99 -1.48 14.09 15.25
C THR A 99 -2.00 12.69 15.60
N ARG A 100 -3.10 12.27 14.96
CA ARG A 100 -3.70 10.95 15.12
C ARG A 100 -2.75 9.89 14.55
N THR A 101 -2.43 8.90 15.37
CA THR A 101 -1.50 7.79 15.04
C THR A 101 -2.19 6.43 15.07
N ASP A 102 -3.50 6.38 15.30
CA ASP A 102 -4.32 5.17 15.38
C ASP A 102 -4.56 4.49 14.03
N TYR A 103 -4.70 5.28 12.95
CA TYR A 103 -4.89 4.74 11.61
C TYR A 103 -3.55 4.51 10.90
N ARG A 104 -2.68 5.51 10.92
CA ARG A 104 -1.34 5.42 10.33
C ARG A 104 -0.36 6.22 11.18
N ASN A 105 0.77 5.59 11.46
CA ASN A 105 1.88 6.17 12.21
C ASN A 105 3.18 5.89 11.45
N ALA A 106 3.48 6.77 10.50
CA ALA A 106 4.64 6.67 9.63
C ALA A 106 5.05 8.07 9.15
N ASP A 107 6.34 8.22 8.87
CA ASP A 107 6.81 9.33 8.05
C ASP A 107 6.84 8.89 6.59
N THR A 108 6.48 9.80 5.68
CA THR A 108 6.37 9.49 4.25
C THR A 108 7.04 10.53 3.37
N ILE A 109 7.50 10.07 2.21
CA ILE A 109 7.89 10.90 1.07
C ILE A 109 7.23 10.30 -0.18
N GLU A 110 6.61 11.15 -0.98
CA GLU A 110 6.04 10.79 -2.27
C GLU A 110 7.00 11.22 -3.39
N ILE A 111 7.36 10.29 -4.27
CA ILE A 111 8.30 10.53 -5.37
C ILE A 111 7.69 10.00 -6.65
N ILE A 112 7.55 10.86 -7.66
CA ILE A 112 7.18 10.48 -9.01
C ILE A 112 8.45 10.32 -9.84
N ASN A 113 8.75 9.09 -10.26
CA ASN A 113 9.92 8.80 -11.10
C ASN A 113 9.63 7.65 -12.08
N ASP A 114 9.41 8.00 -13.34
CA ASP A 114 9.09 7.05 -14.42
C ASP A 114 10.23 6.08 -14.71
N LYS A 115 11.48 6.57 -14.70
CA LYS A 115 12.64 5.76 -15.08
C LYS A 115 12.87 4.64 -14.09
N PHE A 116 12.80 4.95 -12.79
CA PHE A 116 12.94 3.97 -11.72
C PHE A 116 11.81 2.94 -11.74
N ALA A 117 10.55 3.36 -11.97
CA ALA A 117 9.43 2.43 -12.12
C ALA A 117 9.60 1.50 -13.33
N GLN A 118 10.11 2.00 -14.46
CA GLN A 118 10.44 1.21 -15.64
C GLN A 118 11.59 0.22 -15.41
N ASP A 119 12.61 0.62 -14.63
CA ASP A 119 13.73 -0.24 -14.28
C ASP A 119 13.29 -1.41 -13.39
N LEU A 120 12.50 -1.12 -12.35
CA LEU A 120 11.88 -2.14 -11.50
C LEU A 120 10.97 -3.06 -12.32
N TRP A 121 10.10 -2.49 -13.14
CA TRP A 121 9.19 -3.27 -13.99
C TRP A 121 9.97 -4.20 -14.92
N SER A 122 11.01 -3.71 -15.57
CA SER A 122 11.84 -4.52 -16.46
C SER A 122 12.50 -5.69 -15.75
N ARG A 123 12.85 -5.52 -14.46
CA ARG A 123 13.40 -6.56 -13.61
C ARG A 123 12.37 -7.62 -13.25
N ILE A 124 11.14 -7.24 -12.89
CA ILE A 124 10.14 -8.17 -12.35
C ILE A 124 9.08 -8.67 -13.34
N LYS A 125 8.89 -8.02 -14.51
CA LYS A 125 7.75 -8.26 -15.42
C LYS A 125 7.50 -9.72 -15.80
N HIS A 126 8.56 -10.53 -15.86
CA HIS A 126 8.48 -11.94 -16.22
C HIS A 126 7.90 -12.82 -15.10
N LEU A 127 7.86 -12.30 -13.86
CA LEU A 127 7.28 -12.95 -12.69
C LEU A 127 5.85 -12.49 -12.41
N ILE A 128 5.40 -11.40 -13.01
CA ILE A 128 4.07 -10.82 -12.75
C ILE A 128 2.99 -11.62 -13.50
N VAL A 129 1.77 -11.64 -12.95
CA VAL A 129 0.59 -12.17 -13.66
C VAL A 129 0.37 -11.34 -14.93
N PRO A 130 0.56 -11.90 -16.14
CA PRO A 130 0.62 -11.10 -17.36
C PRO A 130 -0.75 -10.55 -17.77
N SER A 131 -1.83 -11.24 -17.38
CA SER A 131 -3.18 -10.78 -17.63
C SER A 131 -4.19 -11.38 -16.66
N VAL A 132 -5.23 -10.63 -16.34
CA VAL A 132 -6.40 -11.10 -15.59
C VAL A 132 -7.66 -10.87 -16.42
N THR A 133 -8.58 -11.83 -16.42
CA THR A 133 -9.88 -11.69 -17.08
C THR A 133 -10.95 -11.58 -16.00
N ILE A 134 -11.65 -10.45 -16.00
CA ILE A 134 -12.75 -10.19 -15.09
C ILE A 134 -14.06 -10.42 -15.85
N SER A 135 -14.95 -11.22 -15.28
CA SER A 135 -16.22 -11.62 -15.90
C SER A 135 -17.36 -11.62 -14.89
N PRO A 136 -18.62 -11.47 -15.35
CA PRO A 136 -19.79 -11.48 -14.47
C PRO A 136 -19.81 -12.66 -13.50
N GLY A 137 -20.13 -12.39 -12.23
CA GLY A 137 -20.22 -13.41 -11.18
C GLY A 137 -18.91 -13.70 -10.43
N GLN A 138 -17.81 -13.03 -10.75
CA GLN A 138 -16.57 -13.08 -9.95
C GLN A 138 -16.58 -12.03 -8.84
N ASN A 139 -15.89 -12.27 -7.72
CA ASN A 139 -15.82 -11.32 -6.60
C ASN A 139 -15.28 -9.94 -7.00
N ARG A 140 -14.37 -9.87 -7.99
CA ARG A 140 -13.78 -8.60 -8.48
C ARG A 140 -14.59 -7.96 -9.61
N TRP A 141 -15.73 -8.51 -9.99
CA TRP A 141 -16.49 -8.01 -11.12
C TRP A 141 -17.22 -6.73 -10.78
N SER A 142 -17.06 -5.74 -11.65
CA SER A 142 -17.99 -4.65 -11.85
C SER A 142 -18.10 -4.40 -13.35
N ARG A 143 -19.17 -3.75 -13.80
CA ARG A 143 -19.40 -3.47 -15.23
C ARG A 143 -18.23 -2.73 -15.89
N GLU A 144 -17.53 -1.88 -15.14
CA GLU A 144 -16.39 -1.09 -15.62
C GLU A 144 -15.09 -1.89 -15.69
N LEU A 145 -15.02 -3.03 -15.00
CA LEU A 145 -13.84 -3.89 -14.94
C LEU A 145 -13.95 -5.10 -15.86
N GLU A 146 -15.13 -5.37 -16.44
CA GLU A 146 -15.34 -6.52 -17.31
C GLU A 146 -14.40 -6.51 -18.51
N GLY A 147 -13.68 -7.61 -18.72
CA GLY A 147 -12.77 -7.77 -19.85
C GLY A 147 -11.44 -8.38 -19.47
N LYS A 148 -10.53 -8.42 -20.45
CA LYS A 148 -9.16 -8.89 -20.29
C LYS A 148 -8.24 -7.70 -20.04
N TRP A 149 -7.60 -7.69 -18.88
CA TRP A 149 -6.59 -6.72 -18.49
C TRP A 149 -5.21 -7.31 -18.68
N VAL A 150 -4.28 -6.53 -19.21
CA VAL A 150 -2.88 -6.94 -19.42
C VAL A 150 -2.01 -6.06 -18.52
N ALA A 151 -1.03 -6.67 -17.85
CA ALA A 151 -0.11 -5.91 -17.01
C ALA A 151 0.82 -5.05 -17.87
N VAL A 152 0.86 -3.73 -17.60
CA VAL A 152 1.60 -2.77 -18.44
C VAL A 152 2.81 -2.13 -17.74
N GLY A 153 2.89 -2.16 -16.41
CA GLY A 153 3.96 -1.50 -15.67
C GLY A 153 3.71 -1.42 -14.17
N LEU A 154 4.60 -0.69 -13.49
CA LEU A 154 4.42 -0.19 -12.13
C LEU A 154 3.97 1.28 -12.16
N ASN A 155 3.25 1.72 -11.14
CA ASN A 155 2.88 3.13 -10.98
C ASN A 155 4.17 3.96 -10.73
N PRO A 156 4.45 5.02 -11.51
CA PRO A 156 5.62 5.88 -11.30
C PRO A 156 5.54 6.71 -10.03
N ASN A 157 4.35 6.88 -9.44
CA ASN A 157 4.16 7.54 -8.17
C ASN A 157 4.39 6.54 -7.02
N MET A 158 5.49 6.72 -6.29
CA MET A 158 5.95 5.84 -5.23
C MET A 158 5.90 6.52 -3.88
N LEU A 159 5.37 5.80 -2.89
CA LEU A 159 5.31 6.27 -1.52
C LEU A 159 6.35 5.54 -0.67
N PHE A 160 7.42 6.26 -0.30
CA PHE A 160 8.42 5.77 0.64
C PHE A 160 7.91 5.96 2.07
N ASN A 161 7.95 4.88 2.84
CA ASN A 161 7.43 4.84 4.21
C ASN A 161 8.55 4.54 5.20
N ARG A 162 8.69 5.39 6.21
CA ARG A 162 9.58 5.18 7.35
C ARG A 162 8.72 4.97 8.60
N TYR A 163 8.86 3.77 9.18
CA TYR A 163 8.21 3.43 10.45
C TYR A 163 9.25 3.49 11.57
N HIS A 164 8.99 4.35 12.56
CA HIS A 164 9.73 4.35 13.82
C HIS A 164 9.23 3.23 14.73
N PRO A 165 9.90 2.92 15.86
CA PRO A 165 9.37 1.99 16.85
C PRO A 165 7.93 2.37 17.27
N GLY A 166 6.99 1.42 17.15
CA GLY A 166 5.55 1.65 17.38
C GLY A 166 4.78 2.22 16.18
N GLY A 167 5.48 2.55 15.10
CA GLY A 167 4.90 2.91 13.81
C GLY A 167 4.13 1.73 13.20
N HIS A 168 3.01 2.03 12.56
CA HIS A 168 2.14 1.03 11.95
C HIS A 168 1.24 1.67 10.89
N PHE A 169 0.55 0.81 10.14
CA PHE A 169 -0.58 1.19 9.31
C PHE A 169 -1.68 0.19 9.60
N SER A 170 -2.80 0.67 10.13
CA SER A 170 -3.94 -0.14 10.55
C SER A 170 -4.57 -0.89 9.37
N PRO A 171 -5.30 -2.00 9.64
CA PRO A 171 -5.99 -2.77 8.61
C PRO A 171 -6.79 -1.89 7.65
N HIS A 172 -6.59 -2.06 6.34
CA HIS A 172 -7.30 -1.32 5.30
C HIS A 172 -7.25 -2.07 3.97
N THR A 173 -8.08 -1.61 3.04
CA THR A 173 -8.01 -1.96 1.61
C THR A 173 -7.34 -0.80 0.87
N ASP A 174 -6.36 -1.12 0.02
CA ASP A 174 -5.69 -0.13 -0.80
C ASP A 174 -6.65 0.52 -1.80
N GLY A 175 -6.45 1.83 -2.03
CA GLY A 175 -7.10 2.53 -3.13
C GLY A 175 -6.56 2.11 -4.49
N TYR A 176 -7.23 2.55 -5.55
CA TYR A 176 -6.79 2.34 -6.93
C TYR A 176 -6.33 3.65 -7.58
N THR A 177 -5.37 3.56 -8.48
CA THR A 177 -4.98 4.63 -9.40
C THR A 177 -5.64 4.37 -10.75
N ILE A 178 -6.51 5.28 -11.20
CA ILE A 178 -7.11 5.24 -12.54
C ILE A 178 -6.37 6.28 -13.40
N VAL A 179 -5.75 5.81 -14.49
CA VAL A 179 -5.10 6.68 -15.47
C VAL A 179 -6.09 7.05 -16.56
N ASP A 180 -6.80 6.06 -17.11
CA ASP A 180 -7.86 6.22 -18.09
C ASP A 180 -8.82 5.02 -18.07
N PHE A 181 -9.76 4.96 -19.01
CA PHE A 181 -10.75 3.88 -19.12
C PHE A 181 -10.14 2.47 -19.25
N ASN A 182 -8.94 2.35 -19.84
CA ASN A 182 -8.27 1.09 -20.15
C ASN A 182 -7.02 0.86 -19.28
N THR A 183 -6.70 1.76 -18.35
CA THR A 183 -5.46 1.73 -17.58
C THR A 183 -5.70 2.09 -16.11
N ARG A 184 -5.49 1.13 -15.22
CA ARG A 184 -5.59 1.33 -13.76
C ARG A 184 -4.71 0.34 -12.98
N SER A 185 -4.47 0.61 -11.71
CA SER A 185 -3.86 -0.35 -10.79
C SER A 185 -4.85 -1.48 -10.45
N MET A 186 -4.34 -2.71 -10.42
CA MET A 186 -5.07 -3.93 -10.04
C MET A 186 -4.45 -4.65 -8.84
N TYR A 187 -3.15 -4.46 -8.63
CA TYR A 187 -2.36 -5.07 -7.58
C TYR A 187 -1.51 -3.99 -6.90
N SER A 188 -1.30 -4.14 -5.60
CA SER A 188 -0.32 -3.36 -4.84
C SER A 188 1.05 -4.03 -4.90
N ALA A 189 2.11 -3.21 -4.97
CA ALA A 189 3.49 -3.68 -4.90
C ALA A 189 4.17 -3.03 -3.70
N LEU A 190 4.70 -3.85 -2.79
CA LEU A 190 5.48 -3.41 -1.65
C LEU A 190 6.93 -3.88 -1.80
N PHE A 191 7.87 -2.96 -1.62
CA PHE A 191 9.30 -3.24 -1.64
C PHE A 191 9.88 -2.93 -0.27
N TYR A 192 10.44 -3.94 0.40
CA TYR A 192 11.12 -3.76 1.68
C TYR A 192 12.57 -3.33 1.43
N LEU A 193 12.96 -2.18 1.98
CA LEU A 193 14.28 -1.59 1.76
C LEU A 193 15.29 -1.91 2.87
N ASN A 194 14.83 -2.41 4.01
CA ASN A 194 15.68 -2.79 5.14
C ASN A 194 15.04 -3.90 5.97
N ASP A 195 15.88 -4.58 6.75
CA ASP A 195 15.43 -5.56 7.72
C ASP A 195 14.84 -4.88 8.97
N CYS A 196 13.82 -5.51 9.54
CA CYS A 196 13.26 -5.17 10.83
C CYS A 196 13.42 -6.35 11.79
N THR A 197 14.17 -6.15 12.87
CA THR A 197 14.48 -7.23 13.83
C THR A 197 13.26 -7.68 14.64
N LYS A 198 12.25 -6.82 14.80
CA LYS A 198 11.02 -7.12 15.54
C LYS A 198 9.83 -6.33 14.98
N GLY A 199 8.79 -7.03 14.54
CA GLY A 199 7.57 -6.41 14.01
C GLY A 199 7.72 -6.01 12.53
N GLY A 200 6.95 -5.02 12.08
CA GLY A 200 7.03 -4.51 10.70
C GLY A 200 6.50 -5.44 9.61
N ALA A 201 5.84 -6.54 9.97
CA ALA A 201 5.29 -7.49 9.01
C ALA A 201 4.03 -6.94 8.34
N THR A 202 3.92 -7.10 7.03
CA THR A 202 2.64 -6.95 6.31
C THR A 202 1.77 -8.17 6.56
N ARG A 203 0.55 -7.94 7.03
CA ARG A 203 -0.43 -8.99 7.32
C ARG A 203 -1.64 -8.82 6.41
N MET A 204 -1.92 -9.85 5.62
CA MET A 204 -3.16 -9.93 4.86
C MET A 204 -4.27 -10.42 5.81
N MET A 205 -5.37 -9.69 5.86
CA MET A 205 -6.53 -10.03 6.69
C MET A 205 -7.73 -10.29 5.78
N GLU A 206 -8.58 -11.22 6.20
CA GLU A 206 -9.89 -11.39 5.58
C GLU A 206 -10.82 -10.29 6.09
N GLU A 207 -11.65 -9.74 5.22
CA GLU A 207 -12.66 -8.76 5.59
C GLU A 207 -13.75 -9.49 6.39
N SER A 208 -13.73 -9.36 7.72
CA SER A 208 -14.83 -9.83 8.56
C SER A 208 -16.03 -8.92 8.31
N GLY A 209 -17.12 -9.48 7.78
CA GLY A 209 -18.31 -8.77 7.28
C GLY A 209 -19.15 -7.97 8.29
N ASP A 210 -18.55 -7.50 9.40
CA ASP A 210 -19.22 -6.70 10.43
C ASP A 210 -18.88 -5.19 10.35
N ALA A 211 -18.18 -4.75 9.31
CA ALA A 211 -17.85 -3.35 9.07
C ALA A 211 -18.73 -2.72 7.98
N LEU A 212 -20.01 -2.50 8.31
CA LEU A 212 -20.89 -1.50 7.68
C LEU A 212 -21.72 -0.79 8.74
#